data_AF-A0A4Q6BSW4-F1
#
_entry.id   AF-A0A4Q6BSW4-F1
#
_cell.length_a   1.000
_cell.length_b   1.000
_cell.length_c   1.000
_cell.angle_alpha   90.00
_cell.angle_beta   90.00
_cell.angle_gamma   90.00
#
_symmetry.space_group_name_H-M   'P 1'
#
loop_
_entity.id
_entity.type
_entity.pdbx_description
1 polymer ?
#
loop_
_entity_poly.entity_id
_entity_poly.type
_entity_poly.pdbx_seq_one_letter_code
_entity_poly.pdbx_strand_id
1 'polypeptide(L)'
;MLLRTTAVFSFVAYVLGVMVMPGARGRLGQAGVEWLERGTSVAALATYVMAVFLLAQGSVAVFRKPKFPVLTALTAICSTVATMLVAPGLTRSLPFWFAMGATLAGVLALGLACARTVQNPATRVPGSILGGFALDGALRGLSFALARTGTLDSAPRSQDFARVLGSGHVIFGVLVLLVVHVWLAARGGKGGRTASNVGLLSAVGICFWMASRQAGPAMSLLKHSLSSYEMPPLSTPVLVVASWRLVLGAGAGLACLLPWRRSAFVLPPLVLLVLGSASLDMPLANVLTTTAALWLCFAAEDPRTMWVEAAAVGQRSA
;
A
#
# COMPACT_ATOMS: atom_id res chain seq x y z
N MET A 1 15.97 11.60 4.56
CA MET A 1 15.86 10.86 5.85
C MET A 1 14.41 10.64 6.26
N LEU A 2 13.56 11.67 6.25
CA LEU A 2 12.15 11.59 6.67
C LEU A 2 11.31 10.52 5.93
N LEU A 3 11.52 10.36 4.63
CA LEU A 3 10.83 9.34 3.82
C LEU A 3 11.16 7.90 4.27
N ARG A 4 12.42 7.67 4.65
CA ARG A 4 12.91 6.37 5.12
C ARG A 4 12.42 6.07 6.53
N THR A 5 12.44 7.06 7.43
CA THR A 5 11.90 6.89 8.78
C THR A 5 10.40 6.60 8.72
N THR A 6 9.65 7.33 7.87
CA THR A 6 8.22 7.06 7.67
C THR A 6 7.99 5.65 7.15
N ALA A 7 8.77 5.19 6.16
CA ALA A 7 8.67 3.81 5.66
C ALA A 7 8.95 2.74 6.74
N VAL A 8 9.94 2.97 7.62
CA VAL A 8 10.22 2.06 8.74
C VAL A 8 9.07 2.05 9.74
N PHE A 9 8.57 3.22 10.15
CA PHE A 9 7.43 3.31 11.06
C PHE A 9 6.17 2.68 10.47
N SER A 10 5.88 2.93 9.19
CA SER A 10 4.78 2.27 8.47
C SER A 10 4.92 0.76 8.49
N PHE A 11 6.13 0.24 8.30
CA PHE A 11 6.39 -1.21 8.32
C PHE A 11 6.13 -1.80 9.70
N VAL A 12 6.61 -1.14 10.76
CA VAL A 12 6.35 -1.56 12.15
C VAL A 12 4.85 -1.52 12.45
N ALA A 13 4.17 -0.42 12.11
CA ALA A 13 2.72 -0.28 12.28
C ALA A 13 1.95 -1.38 11.53
N TYR A 14 2.38 -1.70 10.30
CA TYR A 14 1.79 -2.77 9.49
C TYR A 14 1.95 -4.14 10.14
N VAL A 15 3.17 -4.51 10.56
CA VAL A 15 3.43 -5.80 11.21
C VAL A 15 2.60 -5.91 12.50
N LEU A 16 2.60 -4.88 13.33
CA LEU A 16 1.84 -4.87 14.58
C LEU A 16 0.33 -4.97 14.33
N GLY A 17 -0.22 -4.13 13.44
CA GLY A 17 -1.66 -4.03 13.21
C GLY A 17 -2.25 -5.18 12.39
N VAL A 18 -1.50 -5.72 11.42
CA VAL A 18 -2.03 -6.68 10.44
C VAL A 18 -1.57 -8.11 10.72
N MET A 19 -0.41 -8.32 11.33
CA MET A 19 0.10 -9.66 11.62
C MET A 19 0.01 -10.02 13.10
N VAL A 20 0.44 -9.14 14.00
CA VAL A 20 0.52 -9.45 15.44
C VAL A 20 -0.84 -9.31 16.13
N MET A 21 -1.55 -8.20 15.91
CA MET A 21 -2.82 -7.90 16.56
C MET A 21 -3.89 -8.99 16.36
N PRO A 22 -4.11 -9.53 15.15
CA PRO A 22 -5.06 -10.63 15.00
C PRO A 22 -4.63 -11.89 15.76
N GLY A 23 -3.34 -12.25 15.71
CA GLY A 23 -2.81 -13.41 16.43
C GLY A 23 -2.94 -13.28 17.96
N ALA A 24 -2.85 -12.05 18.47
CA ALA A 24 -2.99 -11.74 19.89
C ALA A 24 -4.43 -11.95 20.41
N ARG A 25 -5.45 -11.60 19.62
CA ARG A 25 -6.88 -11.75 20.02
C ARG A 25 -7.29 -13.20 20.32
N GLY A 26 -6.57 -14.19 19.78
CA GLY A 26 -6.82 -15.61 20.04
C GLY A 26 -5.98 -16.23 21.17
N ARG A 27 -5.08 -15.47 21.81
CA ARG A 27 -4.09 -16.02 22.76
C ARG A 27 -3.87 -15.18 24.02
N LEU A 28 -4.07 -13.87 23.95
CA LEU A 28 -3.90 -12.96 25.08
C LEU A 28 -5.23 -12.74 25.81
N GLY A 29 -5.16 -12.47 27.11
CA GLY A 29 -6.30 -11.96 27.87
C GLY A 29 -6.68 -10.53 27.45
N GLN A 30 -7.89 -10.08 27.82
CA GLN A 30 -8.45 -8.78 27.41
C GLN A 30 -7.50 -7.60 27.64
N ALA A 31 -6.85 -7.51 28.82
CA ALA A 31 -5.91 -6.44 29.12
C ALA A 31 -4.68 -6.41 28.19
N GLY A 32 -4.21 -7.57 27.74
CA GLY A 32 -3.11 -7.68 26.77
C GLY A 32 -3.54 -7.28 25.36
N VAL A 33 -4.77 -7.62 24.97
CA VAL A 33 -5.38 -7.19 23.71
C VAL A 33 -5.53 -5.67 23.69
N GLU A 34 -6.09 -5.07 24.75
CA GLU A 34 -6.26 -3.61 24.85
C GLU A 34 -4.93 -2.83 24.77
N TRP A 35 -3.89 -3.33 25.44
CA TRP A 35 -2.55 -2.73 25.36
C TRP A 35 -2.01 -2.76 23.93
N LEU A 36 -2.19 -3.88 23.24
CA LEU A 36 -1.74 -4.02 21.86
C LEU A 36 -2.54 -3.12 20.92
N GLU A 37 -3.86 -2.97 21.12
CA GLU A 37 -4.72 -2.06 20.35
C GLU A 37 -4.34 -0.60 20.53
N ARG A 38 -3.98 -0.19 21.75
CA ARG A 38 -3.47 1.17 21.99
C ARG A 38 -2.14 1.37 21.27
N GLY A 39 -1.22 0.41 21.38
CA GLY A 39 0.08 0.46 20.71
C GLY A 39 -0.04 0.54 19.19
N THR A 40 -0.89 -0.28 18.58
CA THR A 40 -1.12 -0.28 17.12
C THR A 40 -1.80 1.01 16.67
N SER A 41 -2.73 1.54 17.46
CA SER A 41 -3.41 2.81 17.19
C SER A 41 -2.46 4.01 17.25
N VAL A 42 -1.57 4.06 18.24
CA VAL A 42 -0.52 5.09 18.35
C VAL A 42 0.44 5.01 17.17
N ALA A 43 0.88 3.80 16.80
CA ALA A 43 1.75 3.59 15.65
C ALA A 43 1.09 4.03 14.35
N ALA A 44 -0.18 3.67 14.12
CA ALA A 44 -0.94 4.07 12.94
C ALA A 44 -1.13 5.59 12.86
N LEU A 45 -1.43 6.25 13.99
CA LEU A 45 -1.59 7.70 14.05
C LEU A 45 -0.28 8.43 13.80
N ALA A 46 0.83 7.95 14.38
CA ALA A 46 2.16 8.49 14.11
C ALA A 46 2.53 8.34 12.62
N THR A 47 2.30 7.16 12.03
CA THR A 47 2.49 6.94 10.60
C THR A 47 1.63 7.87 9.75
N TYR A 48 0.37 8.07 10.12
CA TYR A 48 -0.54 8.97 9.42
C TYR A 48 0.00 10.41 9.43
N VAL A 49 0.38 10.94 10.59
CA VAL A 49 0.93 12.30 10.73
C VAL A 49 2.20 12.47 9.89
N MET A 50 3.13 11.51 9.96
CA MET A 50 4.34 11.54 9.14
C MET A 50 4.03 11.50 7.63
N ALA A 51 3.07 10.67 7.22
CA ALA A 51 2.68 10.55 5.82
C ALA A 51 1.98 11.81 5.32
N VAL A 52 1.12 12.44 6.12
CA VAL A 52 0.48 13.75 5.83
C VAL A 52 1.54 14.85 5.69
N PHE A 53 2.54 14.87 6.56
CA PHE A 53 3.63 15.83 6.45
C PHE A 53 4.44 15.63 5.15
N LEU A 54 4.75 14.38 4.79
CA LEU A 54 5.41 14.05 3.52
C LEU A 54 4.55 14.38 2.29
N LEU A 55 3.24 14.24 2.41
CA LEU A 55 2.26 14.59 1.37
C LEU A 55 2.26 16.11 1.15
N ALA A 56 2.19 16.90 2.23
CA ALA A 56 2.27 18.36 2.18
C ALA A 56 3.60 18.83 1.57
N GLN A 57 4.72 18.27 2.05
CA GLN A 57 6.05 18.58 1.52
C GLN A 57 6.16 18.21 0.04
N GLY A 58 5.66 17.04 -0.35
CA GLY A 58 5.63 16.59 -1.74
C GLY A 58 4.83 17.56 -2.61
N SER A 59 3.63 17.96 -2.20
CA SER A 59 2.78 18.89 -2.94
C SER A 59 3.41 20.25 -3.13
N VAL A 60 4.04 20.83 -2.09
CA VAL A 60 4.81 22.08 -2.21
C VAL A 60 5.98 21.93 -3.19
N ALA A 61 6.67 20.80 -3.16
CA ALA A 61 7.78 20.55 -4.08
C ALA A 61 7.30 20.39 -5.54
N VAL A 62 6.09 19.88 -5.79
CA VAL A 62 5.56 19.67 -7.16
C VAL A 62 5.22 21.04 -7.72
N PHE A 63 4.54 21.85 -6.90
CA PHE A 63 4.16 23.22 -7.23
C PHE A 63 5.36 24.11 -7.55
N ARG A 64 6.47 23.97 -6.81
CA ARG A 64 7.69 24.77 -7.02
C ARG A 64 8.51 24.38 -8.26
N LYS A 65 8.27 23.21 -8.86
CA LYS A 65 9.06 22.75 -10.00
C LYS A 65 8.36 23.12 -11.32
N PRO A 66 8.95 24.00 -12.15
CA PRO A 66 8.32 24.48 -13.39
C PRO A 66 8.17 23.39 -14.47
N LYS A 67 8.89 22.26 -14.32
CA LYS A 67 8.82 21.12 -15.24
C LYS A 67 7.55 20.29 -15.10
N PHE A 68 6.83 20.39 -13.97
CA PHE A 68 5.59 19.65 -13.81
C PHE A 68 4.46 20.36 -14.56
N PRO A 69 3.65 19.63 -15.34
CA PRO A 69 2.44 20.19 -15.92
C PRO A 69 1.51 20.69 -14.83
N VAL A 70 0.84 21.81 -15.10
CA VAL A 70 -0.17 22.41 -14.20
C VAL A 70 -1.22 21.37 -13.79
N LEU A 71 -1.66 20.52 -14.73
CA LEU A 71 -2.63 19.46 -14.45
C LEU A 71 -2.09 18.46 -13.40
N THR A 72 -0.82 18.08 -13.46
CA THR A 72 -0.22 17.16 -12.49
C THR A 72 -0.09 17.81 -11.12
N ALA A 73 0.28 19.10 -11.07
CA ALA A 73 0.34 19.86 -9.82
C ALA A 73 -1.05 20.04 -9.19
N LEU A 74 -2.07 20.37 -9.99
CA LEU A 74 -3.45 20.48 -9.52
C LEU A 74 -3.97 19.14 -9.00
N THR A 75 -3.79 18.05 -9.74
CA THR A 75 -4.24 16.73 -9.27
C THR A 75 -3.50 16.30 -8.02
N ALA A 76 -2.20 16.58 -7.89
CA ALA A 76 -1.42 16.34 -6.68
C ALA A 76 -1.99 17.10 -5.47
N ILE A 77 -2.28 18.39 -5.62
CA ILE A 77 -2.84 19.24 -4.55
C ILE A 77 -4.25 18.80 -4.20
N CYS A 78 -5.13 18.61 -5.19
CA CYS A 78 -6.50 18.17 -4.96
C CYS A 78 -6.54 16.79 -4.29
N SER A 79 -5.67 15.86 -4.70
CA SER A 79 -5.55 14.56 -4.04
C SER A 79 -5.03 14.70 -2.62
N THR A 80 -4.06 15.58 -2.39
CA THR A 80 -3.55 15.86 -1.04
C THR A 80 -4.65 16.37 -0.13
N VAL A 81 -5.39 17.39 -0.57
CA VAL A 81 -6.50 17.98 0.19
C VAL A 81 -7.59 16.93 0.43
N ALA A 82 -8.02 16.23 -0.62
CA ALA A 82 -9.05 15.18 -0.51
C ALA A 82 -8.64 14.11 0.50
N THR A 83 -7.37 13.71 0.54
CA THR A 83 -6.91 12.64 1.44
C THR A 83 -6.68 13.12 2.87
N MET A 84 -6.23 14.37 3.06
CA MET A 84 -6.11 14.99 4.40
C MET A 84 -7.45 15.17 5.09
N LEU A 85 -8.52 15.44 4.32
CA LEU A 85 -9.87 15.56 4.86
C LEU A 85 -10.39 14.27 5.48
N VAL A 86 -9.83 13.10 5.13
CA VAL A 86 -10.29 11.79 5.60
C VAL A 86 -9.53 11.33 6.86
N ALA A 87 -9.13 12.25 7.75
CA ALA A 87 -8.34 11.89 8.93
C ALA A 87 -8.93 10.70 9.73
N PRO A 88 -8.10 9.85 10.39
CA PRO A 88 -8.55 8.63 11.06
C PRO A 88 -9.65 8.84 12.10
N GLY A 89 -9.73 10.04 12.71
CA GLY A 89 -10.80 10.41 13.64
C GLY A 89 -12.10 10.87 12.98
N LEU A 90 -12.06 11.28 11.71
CA LEU A 90 -13.20 11.82 10.98
C LEU A 90 -13.98 10.76 10.19
N THR A 91 -13.41 9.60 9.88
CA THR A 91 -14.07 8.60 9.00
C THR A 91 -15.35 8.01 9.54
N ARG A 92 -15.46 7.80 10.86
CA ARG A 92 -16.73 7.33 11.45
C ARG A 92 -17.86 8.35 11.29
N SER A 93 -17.51 9.63 11.13
CA SER A 93 -18.45 10.74 10.93
C SER A 93 -18.54 11.26 9.49
N LEU A 94 -17.63 10.85 8.60
CA LEU A 94 -17.58 11.38 7.24
C LEU A 94 -18.58 10.66 6.33
N PRO A 95 -19.35 11.40 5.52
CA PRO A 95 -20.17 10.81 4.49
C PRO A 95 -19.32 9.96 3.55
N PHE A 96 -19.87 8.81 3.16
CA PHE A 96 -19.29 7.85 2.21
C PHE A 96 -18.62 8.50 0.99
N TRP A 97 -19.26 9.54 0.43
CA TRP A 97 -18.80 10.27 -0.74
C TRP A 97 -17.43 10.92 -0.56
N PHE A 98 -17.07 11.35 0.66
CA PHE A 98 -15.75 11.91 0.94
C PHE A 98 -14.66 10.84 0.94
N ALA A 99 -14.91 9.68 1.54
CA ALA A 99 -13.98 8.54 1.51
C ALA A 99 -13.79 8.02 0.07
N MET A 100 -14.86 7.98 -0.73
CA MET A 100 -14.80 7.62 -2.13
C MET A 100 -14.00 8.63 -2.96
N GLY A 101 -14.27 9.93 -2.77
CA GLY A 101 -13.56 11.02 -3.44
C GLY A 101 -12.05 10.98 -3.17
N ALA A 102 -11.64 10.76 -1.91
CA ALA A 102 -10.23 10.60 -1.56
C ALA A 102 -9.58 9.38 -2.22
N THR A 103 -10.32 8.27 -2.33
CA THR A 103 -9.83 7.05 -2.98
C THR A 103 -9.64 7.25 -4.47
N LEU A 104 -10.62 7.87 -5.14
CA LEU A 104 -10.53 8.24 -6.55
C LEU A 104 -9.36 9.19 -6.80
N ALA A 105 -9.16 10.17 -5.91
CA ALA A 105 -8.05 11.10 -6.02
C ALA A 105 -6.68 10.39 -5.89
N GLY A 106 -6.54 9.47 -4.93
CA GLY A 106 -5.33 8.63 -4.81
C GLY A 106 -5.07 7.75 -6.04
N VAL A 107 -6.12 7.14 -6.60
CA VAL A 107 -6.04 6.35 -7.84
C VAL A 107 -5.62 7.23 -9.04
N LEU A 108 -6.19 8.43 -9.17
CA LEU A 108 -5.82 9.38 -10.22
C LEU A 108 -4.36 9.84 -10.09
N ALA A 109 -3.90 10.11 -8.86
CA ALA A 109 -2.51 10.45 -8.59
C ALA A 109 -1.56 9.31 -9.01
N LEU A 110 -1.89 8.05 -8.69
CA LEU A 110 -1.12 6.88 -9.13
C LEU A 110 -1.15 6.70 -10.66
N GLY A 111 -2.31 6.91 -11.31
CA GLY A 111 -2.45 6.82 -12.76
C GLY A 111 -1.60 7.86 -13.50
N LEU A 112 -1.58 9.11 -13.01
CA LEU A 112 -0.71 10.15 -13.55
C LEU A 112 0.78 9.84 -13.32
N ALA A 113 1.12 9.32 -12.14
CA ALA A 113 2.48 8.88 -11.83
C ALA A 113 2.93 7.75 -12.76
N CYS A 114 2.07 6.77 -13.01
CA CYS A 114 2.28 5.69 -13.97
C CYS A 114 2.50 6.25 -15.39
N ALA A 115 1.60 7.09 -15.89
CA ALA A 115 1.71 7.66 -17.23
C ALA A 115 3.05 8.40 -17.45
N ARG A 116 3.55 9.09 -16.43
CA ARG A 116 4.84 9.79 -16.45
C ARG A 116 6.03 8.84 -16.38
N THR A 117 5.99 7.88 -15.47
CA THR A 117 7.10 6.94 -15.23
C THR A 117 7.25 5.89 -16.33
N VAL A 118 6.18 5.51 -17.02
CA VAL A 118 6.24 4.52 -18.12
C VAL A 118 6.89 5.08 -19.38
N GLN A 119 6.85 6.40 -19.58
CA GLN A 119 7.48 7.05 -20.74
C GLN A 119 9.00 6.92 -20.72
N ASN A 120 9.63 6.89 -19.54
CA ASN A 120 11.08 6.81 -19.40
C ASN A 120 11.56 5.34 -19.22
N PRO A 121 12.43 4.80 -20.10
CA PRO A 121 12.92 3.42 -20.01
C PRO A 121 13.52 3.02 -18.66
N ALA A 122 14.18 3.96 -17.97
CA ALA A 122 14.78 3.72 -16.66
C ALA A 122 13.75 3.52 -15.55
N THR A 123 12.51 3.98 -15.75
CA THR A 123 11.45 4.02 -14.75
C THR A 123 10.20 3.24 -15.15
N ARG A 124 10.23 2.56 -16.29
CA ARG A 124 9.11 1.75 -16.82
C ARG A 124 8.58 0.73 -15.83
N VAL A 125 9.46 -0.06 -15.22
CA VAL A 125 9.02 -1.12 -14.30
C VAL A 125 8.41 -0.54 -13.00
N PRO A 126 9.03 0.44 -12.32
CA PRO A 126 8.36 1.18 -11.25
C PRO A 126 7.02 1.80 -11.67
N GLY A 127 6.92 2.29 -12.91
CA GLY A 127 5.67 2.82 -13.47
C GLY A 127 4.58 1.78 -13.66
N SER A 128 4.93 0.60 -14.19
CA SER A 128 4.00 -0.53 -14.29
C SER A 128 3.53 -1.02 -12.91
N ILE A 129 4.43 -1.03 -11.92
CA ILE A 129 4.09 -1.36 -10.53
C ILE A 129 3.08 -0.34 -9.98
N LEU A 130 3.29 0.96 -10.25
CA LEU A 130 2.35 2.01 -9.85
C LEU A 130 0.99 1.87 -10.52
N GLY A 131 0.95 1.61 -11.83
CA GLY A 131 -0.29 1.33 -12.55
C GLY A 131 -1.02 0.11 -11.98
N GLY A 132 -0.26 -0.92 -11.58
CA GLY A 132 -0.79 -2.08 -10.88
C GLY A 132 -1.46 -1.72 -9.55
N PHE A 133 -0.78 -0.97 -8.69
CA PHE A 133 -1.38 -0.53 -7.43
C PHE A 133 -2.53 0.47 -7.61
N ALA A 134 -2.53 1.26 -8.69
CA ALA A 134 -3.67 2.12 -9.04
C ALA A 134 -4.92 1.29 -9.34
N LEU A 135 -4.76 0.20 -10.10
CA LEU A 135 -5.86 -0.69 -10.45
C LEU A 135 -6.33 -1.52 -9.24
N ASP A 136 -5.44 -2.02 -8.39
CA ASP A 136 -5.80 -2.64 -7.10
C ASP A 136 -6.59 -1.66 -6.22
N GLY A 137 -6.14 -0.41 -6.09
CA GLY A 137 -6.84 0.64 -5.35
C GLY A 137 -8.22 0.96 -5.91
N ALA A 138 -8.35 1.03 -7.24
CA ALA A 138 -9.63 1.27 -7.90
C ALA A 138 -10.62 0.12 -7.67
N LEU A 139 -10.17 -1.13 -7.83
CA LEU A 139 -10.99 -2.31 -7.57
C LEU A 139 -11.43 -2.39 -6.10
N ARG A 140 -10.53 -2.09 -5.16
CA ARG A 140 -10.84 -2.01 -3.72
C ARG A 140 -11.90 -0.93 -3.45
N GLY A 141 -11.70 0.29 -3.97
CA GLY A 141 -12.63 1.40 -3.79
C GLY A 141 -14.02 1.11 -4.36
N LEU A 142 -14.08 0.55 -5.57
CA LEU A 142 -15.34 0.17 -6.22
C LEU A 142 -16.04 -0.99 -5.50
N SER A 143 -15.29 -2.01 -5.04
CA SER A 143 -15.84 -3.11 -4.24
C SER A 143 -16.49 -2.59 -2.96
N PHE A 144 -15.81 -1.69 -2.25
CA PHE A 144 -16.34 -1.04 -1.06
C PHE A 144 -17.60 -0.22 -1.37
N ALA A 145 -17.58 0.52 -2.49
CA ALA A 145 -18.72 1.33 -2.91
C ALA A 145 -19.99 0.50 -3.09
N LEU A 146 -19.85 -0.58 -3.87
CA LEU A 146 -20.95 -1.46 -4.22
C LEU A 146 -21.44 -2.30 -3.03
N ALA A 147 -20.55 -2.67 -2.11
CA ALA A 147 -20.94 -3.37 -0.89
C ALA A 147 -21.81 -2.48 0.02
N ARG A 148 -21.48 -1.18 0.10
CA ARG A 148 -22.23 -0.23 0.92
C ARG A 148 -23.58 0.13 0.31
N THR A 149 -23.67 0.35 -1.00
CA THR A 149 -24.97 0.56 -1.66
C THR A 149 -25.84 -0.70 -1.59
N GLY A 150 -25.25 -1.89 -1.74
CA GLY A 150 -25.99 -3.15 -1.63
C GLY A 150 -26.52 -3.51 -0.25
N THR A 151 -25.96 -2.93 0.82
CA THR A 151 -26.46 -3.09 2.19
C THR A 151 -27.54 -2.06 2.52
N LEU A 152 -27.44 -0.84 2.00
CA LEU A 152 -28.43 0.22 2.19
C LEU A 152 -29.69 0.00 1.35
N ASP A 153 -29.54 -0.44 0.09
CA ASP A 153 -30.65 -0.53 -0.87
C ASP A 153 -31.20 -1.95 -1.05
N SER A 154 -30.76 -2.92 -0.24
CA SER A 154 -31.15 -4.34 -0.33
C SER A 154 -31.00 -4.95 -1.74
N ALA A 155 -29.98 -4.50 -2.49
CA ALA A 155 -29.78 -4.88 -3.89
C ALA A 155 -28.79 -6.05 -4.01
N PRO A 156 -29.23 -7.32 -4.11
CA PRO A 156 -28.35 -8.49 -4.04
C PRO A 156 -27.30 -8.52 -5.16
N ARG A 157 -27.65 -8.05 -6.37
CA ARG A 157 -26.71 -7.98 -7.50
C ARG A 157 -25.50 -7.10 -7.21
N SER A 158 -25.68 -5.99 -6.49
CA SER A 158 -24.58 -5.09 -6.14
C SER A 158 -23.61 -5.73 -5.14
N GLN A 159 -24.11 -6.58 -4.23
CA GLN A 159 -23.26 -7.35 -3.32
C GLN A 159 -22.45 -8.40 -4.07
N ASP A 160 -23.02 -9.08 -5.07
CA ASP A 160 -22.29 -10.05 -5.88
C ASP A 160 -21.21 -9.39 -6.74
N PHE A 161 -21.51 -8.25 -7.37
CA PHE A 161 -20.49 -7.45 -8.06
C PHE A 161 -19.40 -6.95 -7.10
N ALA A 162 -19.76 -6.53 -5.89
CA ALA A 162 -18.80 -6.15 -4.87
C ALA A 162 -17.86 -7.31 -4.50
N ARG A 163 -18.37 -8.54 -4.40
CA ARG A 163 -17.57 -9.76 -4.15
C ARG A 163 -16.62 -10.08 -5.31
N VAL A 164 -17.08 -9.91 -6.55
CA VAL A 164 -16.24 -10.13 -7.74
C VAL A 164 -15.10 -9.11 -7.78
N LEU A 165 -15.40 -7.83 -7.60
CA LEU A 165 -14.37 -6.78 -7.53
C LEU A 165 -13.46 -6.96 -6.32
N GLY A 166 -14.01 -7.39 -5.19
CA GLY A 166 -13.28 -7.72 -3.97
C GLY A 166 -12.26 -8.83 -4.21
N SER A 167 -12.71 -9.92 -4.83
CA SER A 167 -11.82 -11.05 -5.18
C SER A 167 -10.77 -10.64 -6.23
N GLY A 168 -11.20 -9.84 -7.22
CA GLY A 168 -10.33 -9.30 -8.26
C GLY A 168 -9.20 -8.44 -7.68
N HIS A 169 -9.50 -7.56 -6.74
CA HIS A 169 -8.47 -6.72 -6.10
C HIS A 169 -7.46 -7.60 -5.33
N VAL A 170 -7.91 -8.62 -4.58
CA VAL A 170 -7.00 -9.50 -3.83
C VAL A 170 -6.03 -10.20 -4.77
N ILE A 171 -6.56 -10.83 -5.83
CA ILE A 171 -5.77 -11.56 -6.82
C ILE A 171 -4.80 -10.61 -7.53
N PHE A 172 -5.31 -9.47 -8.00
CA PHE A 172 -4.50 -8.50 -8.72
C PHE A 172 -3.38 -7.90 -7.84
N GLY A 173 -3.69 -7.58 -6.59
CA GLY A 173 -2.70 -7.11 -5.62
C GLY A 173 -1.58 -8.14 -5.38
N VAL A 174 -1.90 -9.44 -5.31
CA VAL A 174 -0.88 -10.49 -5.23
C VAL A 174 -0.01 -10.53 -6.47
N LEU A 175 -0.59 -10.45 -7.68
CA LEU A 175 0.18 -10.41 -8.93
C LEU A 175 1.14 -9.21 -8.97
N VAL A 176 0.68 -8.03 -8.57
CA VAL A 176 1.54 -6.83 -8.49
C VAL A 176 2.67 -7.03 -7.48
N LEU A 177 2.40 -7.62 -6.31
CA LEU A 177 3.43 -7.93 -5.32
C LEU A 177 4.46 -8.95 -5.82
N LEU A 178 4.05 -9.94 -6.62
CA LEU A 178 4.98 -10.87 -7.26
C LEU A 178 5.90 -10.14 -8.24
N VAL A 179 5.36 -9.23 -9.06
CA VAL A 179 6.16 -8.38 -9.97
C VAL A 179 7.16 -7.54 -9.17
N VAL A 180 6.75 -6.99 -8.02
CA VAL A 180 7.65 -6.26 -7.11
C VAL A 180 8.78 -7.16 -6.61
N HIS A 181 8.50 -8.39 -6.18
CA HIS A 181 9.54 -9.33 -5.73
C HIS A 181 10.51 -9.72 -6.84
N VAL A 182 10.00 -9.98 -8.04
CA VAL A 182 10.85 -10.29 -9.20
C VAL A 182 11.76 -9.11 -9.52
N TRP A 183 11.21 -7.89 -9.52
CA TRP A 183 11.99 -6.68 -9.75
C TRP A 183 13.04 -6.47 -8.65
N LEU A 184 12.67 -6.69 -7.38
CA LEU A 184 13.59 -6.57 -6.25
C LEU A 184 14.71 -7.63 -6.30
N ALA A 185 14.39 -8.86 -6.66
CA ALA A 185 15.37 -9.92 -6.85
C ALA A 185 16.35 -9.59 -7.99
N ALA A 186 15.85 -9.03 -9.09
CA ALA A 186 16.67 -8.66 -10.24
C ALA A 186 17.61 -7.47 -9.97
N ARG A 187 17.18 -6.50 -9.15
CA ARG A 187 17.94 -5.24 -8.90
C ARG A 187 18.71 -5.21 -7.58
N GLY A 188 18.42 -6.11 -6.64
CA GLY A 188 18.84 -6.01 -5.23
C GLY A 188 20.15 -6.62 -4.81
N GLY A 189 20.92 -7.10 -5.77
CA GLY A 189 22.10 -7.90 -5.47
C GLY A 189 21.73 -9.08 -4.55
N LYS A 190 22.65 -9.45 -3.66
CA LYS A 190 22.42 -10.57 -2.74
C LYS A 190 21.28 -10.30 -1.76
N GLY A 191 21.26 -9.14 -1.11
CA GLY A 191 20.29 -8.80 -0.05
C GLY A 191 18.83 -8.79 -0.54
N GLY A 192 18.55 -8.10 -1.64
CA GLY A 192 17.20 -8.06 -2.21
C GLY A 192 16.73 -9.40 -2.77
N ARG A 193 17.65 -10.21 -3.32
CA ARG A 193 17.37 -11.57 -3.78
C ARG A 193 17.03 -12.50 -2.62
N THR A 194 17.80 -12.47 -1.52
CA THR A 194 17.47 -13.24 -0.31
C THR A 194 16.15 -12.82 0.29
N ALA A 195 15.89 -11.52 0.45
CA ALA A 195 14.64 -11.04 1.03
C ALA A 195 13.44 -11.40 0.16
N SER A 196 13.56 -11.30 -1.17
CA SER A 196 12.49 -11.70 -2.09
C SER A 196 12.25 -13.22 -2.06
N ASN A 197 13.31 -14.02 -2.04
CA ASN A 197 13.20 -15.48 -1.96
C ASN A 197 12.59 -15.93 -0.63
N VAL A 198 13.04 -15.36 0.48
CA VAL A 198 12.49 -15.65 1.82
C VAL A 198 11.04 -15.23 1.89
N GLY A 199 10.67 -14.05 1.37
CA GLY A 199 9.29 -13.58 1.31
C GLY A 199 8.39 -14.54 0.51
N LEU A 200 8.83 -14.95 -0.69
CA LEU A 200 8.12 -15.91 -1.54
C LEU A 200 7.96 -17.28 -0.86
N LEU A 201 9.05 -17.85 -0.32
CA LEU A 201 9.03 -19.15 0.35
C LEU A 201 8.15 -19.10 1.61
N SER A 202 8.21 -18.03 2.38
CA SER A 202 7.38 -17.83 3.56
C SER A 202 5.90 -17.71 3.18
N ALA A 203 5.58 -16.99 2.10
CA ALA A 203 4.21 -16.87 1.60
C ALA A 203 3.64 -18.21 1.15
N VAL A 204 4.42 -18.99 0.40
CA VAL A 204 4.06 -20.35 -0.02
C VAL A 204 3.86 -21.25 1.20
N GLY A 205 4.79 -21.24 2.16
CA GLY A 205 4.71 -22.08 3.37
C GLY A 205 3.50 -21.73 4.25
N ILE A 206 3.27 -20.45 4.51
CA ILE A 206 2.12 -19.97 5.31
C ILE A 206 0.81 -20.34 4.63
N CYS A 207 0.72 -20.22 3.32
CA CYS A 207 -0.46 -20.62 2.60
C CYS A 207 -0.69 -22.11 2.55
N PHE A 208 0.35 -22.90 2.30
CA PHE A 208 0.23 -24.35 2.35
C PHE A 208 -0.27 -24.77 3.72
N TRP A 209 0.28 -24.18 4.78
CA TRP A 209 -0.20 -24.38 6.14
C TRP A 209 -1.66 -23.97 6.33
N MET A 210 -2.09 -22.79 5.86
CA MET A 210 -3.50 -22.36 5.96
C MET A 210 -4.46 -23.21 5.11
N ALA A 211 -4.06 -23.56 3.89
CA ALA A 211 -4.81 -24.40 2.97
C ALA A 211 -4.94 -25.84 3.48
N SER A 212 -3.99 -26.33 4.28
CA SER A 212 -4.09 -27.62 4.98
C SER A 212 -4.99 -27.57 6.22
N ARG A 213 -5.33 -26.38 6.72
CA ARG A 213 -6.05 -26.14 7.98
C ARG A 213 -7.41 -25.46 7.74
N GLN A 214 -8.08 -25.77 6.62
CA GLN A 214 -9.26 -25.05 6.08
C GLN A 214 -10.42 -24.79 7.08
N ALA A 215 -10.48 -25.54 8.19
CA ALA A 215 -11.48 -25.41 9.25
C ALA A 215 -10.89 -25.04 10.64
N GLY A 216 -9.68 -24.50 10.70
CA GLY A 216 -8.96 -24.23 11.96
C GLY A 216 -9.00 -22.77 12.45
N PRO A 217 -8.52 -22.51 13.68
CA PRO A 217 -8.47 -21.17 14.29
C PRO A 217 -7.65 -20.15 13.50
N ALA A 218 -6.73 -20.60 12.63
CA ALA A 218 -6.00 -19.74 11.72
C ALA A 218 -6.93 -19.08 10.67
N MET A 219 -7.91 -19.81 10.15
CA MET A 219 -8.86 -19.30 9.16
C MET A 219 -9.86 -18.33 9.80
N SER A 220 -10.27 -18.55 11.05
CA SER A 220 -11.12 -17.60 11.78
C SER A 220 -10.39 -16.30 12.11
N LEU A 221 -9.11 -16.37 12.48
CA LEU A 221 -8.27 -15.18 12.69
C LEU A 221 -8.06 -14.39 11.40
N LEU A 222 -7.85 -15.08 10.28
CA LEU A 222 -7.74 -14.45 8.97
C LEU A 222 -9.07 -13.83 8.53
N LYS A 223 -10.20 -14.53 8.70
CA LYS A 223 -11.54 -14.00 8.48
C LYS A 223 -11.81 -12.78 9.35
N HIS A 224 -11.37 -12.77 10.61
CA HIS A 224 -11.58 -11.63 11.50
C HIS A 224 -10.70 -10.42 11.12
N SER A 225 -9.47 -10.67 10.67
CA SER A 225 -8.58 -9.64 10.13
C SER A 225 -9.12 -9.03 8.85
N LEU A 226 -9.72 -9.87 7.99
CA LEU A 226 -10.30 -9.49 6.70
C LEU A 226 -11.76 -9.03 6.79
N SER A 227 -12.47 -9.31 7.88
CA SER A 227 -13.79 -8.73 8.17
C SER A 227 -13.66 -7.31 8.72
N SER A 228 -12.46 -6.95 9.20
CA SER A 228 -12.10 -5.59 9.60
C SER A 228 -11.77 -4.72 8.37
N TYR A 229 -11.37 -5.34 7.26
CA TYR A 229 -11.59 -4.76 5.93
C TYR A 229 -13.11 -4.77 5.73
N GLU A 230 -13.75 -3.62 5.50
CA GLU A 230 -15.17 -3.51 5.18
C GLU A 230 -15.48 -4.09 3.79
N MET A 231 -15.05 -5.33 3.54
CA MET A 231 -15.19 -6.06 2.30
C MET A 231 -16.38 -7.01 2.40
N PRO A 232 -17.08 -7.23 1.28
CA PRO A 232 -18.10 -8.25 1.23
C PRO A 232 -17.48 -9.63 1.52
N PRO A 233 -18.25 -10.58 2.09
CA PRO A 233 -17.73 -11.89 2.47
C PRO A 233 -17.08 -12.57 1.26
N LEU A 234 -15.78 -12.86 1.38
CA LEU A 234 -14.96 -13.51 0.35
C LEU A 234 -15.04 -15.03 0.48
N SER A 235 -14.86 -15.73 -0.65
CA SER A 235 -14.80 -17.19 -0.66
C SER A 235 -13.52 -17.71 0.00
N THR A 236 -13.56 -18.93 0.56
CA THR A 236 -12.40 -19.54 1.25
C THR A 236 -11.11 -19.55 0.40
N PRO A 237 -11.13 -19.88 -0.90
CA PRO A 237 -9.92 -19.80 -1.73
C PRO A 237 -9.34 -18.38 -1.81
N VAL A 238 -10.19 -17.36 -1.92
CA VAL A 238 -9.76 -15.96 -1.98
C VAL A 238 -9.18 -15.50 -0.65
N LEU A 239 -9.72 -15.98 0.48
CA LEU A 239 -9.14 -15.74 1.81
C LEU A 239 -7.72 -16.32 1.91
N VAL A 240 -7.50 -17.54 1.40
CA VAL A 240 -6.16 -18.14 1.35
C VAL A 240 -5.21 -17.26 0.52
N VAL A 241 -5.64 -16.75 -0.64
CA VAL A 241 -4.84 -15.82 -1.46
C VAL A 241 -4.61 -14.48 -0.74
N ALA A 242 -5.57 -13.98 0.04
CA ALA A 242 -5.38 -12.78 0.84
C ALA A 242 -4.27 -12.96 1.89
N SER A 243 -4.06 -14.17 2.41
CA SER A 243 -2.90 -14.44 3.29
C SER A 243 -1.55 -14.33 2.57
N TRP A 244 -1.47 -14.72 1.29
CA TRP A 244 -0.27 -14.47 0.47
C TRP A 244 0.02 -12.98 0.38
N ARG A 245 -1.01 -12.19 0.11
CA ARG A 245 -0.88 -10.73 -0.01
C ARG A 245 -0.23 -10.13 1.23
N LEU A 246 -0.60 -10.57 2.42
CA LEU A 246 -0.04 -10.07 3.68
C LEU A 246 1.46 -10.41 3.82
N VAL A 247 1.82 -11.67 3.59
CA VAL A 247 3.20 -12.14 3.74
C VAL A 247 4.11 -11.55 2.66
N LEU A 248 3.65 -11.52 1.41
CA LEU A 248 4.35 -10.85 0.32
C LEU A 248 4.49 -9.36 0.59
N GLY A 249 3.44 -8.70 1.10
CA GLY A 249 3.50 -7.29 1.49
C GLY A 249 4.62 -7.01 2.50
N ALA A 250 4.70 -7.82 3.57
CA ALA A 250 5.79 -7.71 4.54
C ALA A 250 7.16 -8.03 3.95
N GLY A 251 7.27 -9.09 3.12
CA GLY A 251 8.51 -9.47 2.45
C GLY A 251 9.05 -8.36 1.55
N ALA A 252 8.21 -7.79 0.69
CA ALA A 252 8.56 -6.65 -0.16
C ALA A 252 8.91 -5.40 0.66
N GLY A 253 8.13 -5.10 1.72
CA GLY A 253 8.39 -3.99 2.62
C GLY A 253 9.78 -4.09 3.26
N LEU A 254 10.10 -5.27 3.82
CA LEU A 254 11.41 -5.53 4.42
C LEU A 254 12.54 -5.46 3.39
N ALA A 255 12.35 -6.05 2.21
CA ALA A 255 13.33 -6.06 1.12
C ALA A 255 13.68 -4.64 0.66
N CYS A 256 12.70 -3.73 0.63
CA CYS A 256 12.89 -2.32 0.30
C CYS A 256 13.53 -1.50 1.44
N LEU A 257 13.39 -1.92 2.70
CA LEU A 257 14.01 -1.25 3.85
C LEU A 257 15.49 -1.62 4.05
N LEU A 258 15.93 -2.75 3.50
CA LEU A 258 17.33 -3.13 3.51
C LEU A 258 18.18 -2.06 2.79
N PRO A 259 19.42 -1.79 3.25
CA PRO A 259 20.27 -0.78 2.64
C PRO A 259 20.74 -1.25 1.27
N TRP A 260 20.15 -0.70 0.21
CA TRP A 260 20.62 -0.89 -1.15
C TRP A 260 21.56 0.25 -1.52
N ARG A 261 22.81 -0.07 -1.83
CA ARG A 261 23.81 0.91 -2.26
C ARG A 261 23.44 1.64 -3.57
N ARG A 262 22.41 1.19 -4.31
CA ARG A 262 22.12 1.63 -5.69
C ARG A 262 20.79 2.37 -5.89
N SER A 263 19.77 2.23 -5.02
CA SER A 263 18.37 2.62 -5.32
C SER A 263 17.67 3.38 -4.20
N ALA A 264 18.39 4.26 -3.49
CA ALA A 264 17.98 4.77 -2.17
C ALA A 264 16.65 5.57 -2.14
N PHE A 265 16.24 6.20 -3.25
CA PHE A 265 15.10 7.13 -3.25
C PHE A 265 13.76 6.50 -3.68
N VAL A 266 13.81 5.38 -4.42
CA VAL A 266 12.61 4.69 -4.97
C VAL A 266 12.05 3.64 -4.01
N LEU A 267 12.91 3.10 -3.14
CA LEU A 267 12.52 2.03 -2.22
C LEU A 267 11.57 2.50 -1.12
N PRO A 268 11.76 3.65 -0.44
CA PRO A 268 10.83 4.04 0.61
C PRO A 268 9.40 4.38 0.12
N PRO A 269 9.18 5.06 -1.04
CA PRO A 269 7.84 5.20 -1.61
C PRO A 269 7.21 3.85 -1.95
N LEU A 270 7.98 2.88 -2.47
CA LEU A 270 7.50 1.52 -2.73
C LEU A 270 7.08 0.81 -1.44
N VAL A 271 7.79 1.02 -0.33
CA VAL A 271 7.35 0.52 0.99
C VAL A 271 6.00 1.14 1.36
N LEU A 272 5.85 2.46 1.26
CA LEU A 272 4.57 3.12 1.57
C LEU A 272 3.43 2.60 0.68
N LEU A 273 3.70 2.37 -0.61
CA LEU A 273 2.73 1.85 -1.58
C LEU A 273 2.28 0.42 -1.23
N VAL A 274 3.25 -0.47 -0.98
CA VAL A 274 3.00 -1.87 -0.60
C VAL A 274 2.23 -1.94 0.70
N LEU A 275 2.65 -1.19 1.72
CA LEU A 275 2.00 -1.18 3.03
C LEU A 275 0.63 -0.50 2.99
N GLY A 276 0.48 0.58 2.22
CA GLY A 276 -0.80 1.25 2.00
C GLY A 276 -1.82 0.33 1.35
N SER A 277 -1.42 -0.45 0.35
CA SER A 277 -2.29 -1.45 -0.28
C SER A 277 -2.81 -2.51 0.72
N ALA A 278 -2.01 -2.82 1.74
CA ALA A 278 -2.30 -3.84 2.74
C ALA A 278 -2.84 -3.25 4.07
N SER A 279 -3.02 -1.92 4.14
CA SER A 279 -3.58 -1.23 5.31
C SER A 279 -5.07 -1.54 5.47
N LEU A 280 -5.44 -1.88 6.72
CA LEU A 280 -6.81 -2.11 7.17
C LEU A 280 -7.63 -0.80 7.12
N ASP A 281 -6.99 0.33 7.42
CA ASP A 281 -7.60 1.65 7.39
C ASP A 281 -7.56 2.26 5.98
N MET A 282 -8.72 2.52 5.40
CA MET A 282 -8.89 3.16 4.09
C MET A 282 -8.25 4.56 4.00
N PRO A 283 -8.30 5.41 5.04
CA PRO A 283 -7.60 6.70 5.00
C PRO A 283 -6.10 6.59 4.99
N LEU A 284 -5.56 5.70 5.84
CA LEU A 284 -4.13 5.47 5.91
C LEU A 284 -3.65 4.87 4.57
N ALA A 285 -4.42 3.94 4.00
CA ALA A 285 -4.15 3.41 2.66
C ALA A 285 -4.08 4.53 1.63
N ASN A 286 -5.07 5.43 1.58
CA ASN A 286 -5.11 6.53 0.62
C ASN A 286 -3.97 7.53 0.82
N VAL A 287 -3.63 7.89 2.07
CA VAL A 287 -2.52 8.81 2.34
C VAL A 287 -1.20 8.17 1.93
N LEU A 288 -0.97 6.91 2.29
CA LEU A 288 0.27 6.20 1.95
C LEU A 288 0.44 6.02 0.44
N THR A 289 -0.62 5.66 -0.28
CA THR A 289 -0.58 5.48 -1.74
C THR A 289 -0.40 6.80 -2.47
N THR A 290 -1.08 7.87 -2.03
CA THR A 290 -0.94 9.21 -2.64
C THR A 290 0.45 9.79 -2.35
N THR A 291 0.97 9.64 -1.13
CA THR A 291 2.34 10.02 -0.79
C THR A 291 3.33 9.25 -1.66
N ALA A 292 3.18 7.94 -1.80
CA ALA A 292 4.04 7.14 -2.67
C ALA A 292 4.00 7.62 -4.13
N ALA A 293 2.81 7.91 -4.67
CA ALA A 293 2.64 8.41 -6.03
C ALA A 293 3.39 9.72 -6.27
N LEU A 294 3.25 10.70 -5.36
CA LEU A 294 3.92 11.99 -5.46
C LEU A 294 5.44 11.85 -5.45
N TRP A 295 5.98 11.10 -4.49
CA TRP A 295 7.42 10.92 -4.36
C TRP A 295 8.02 10.10 -5.51
N LEU A 296 7.26 9.20 -6.13
CA LEU A 296 7.69 8.49 -7.34
C LEU A 296 7.59 9.36 -8.61
N CYS A 297 6.60 10.25 -8.73
CA CYS A 297 6.59 11.29 -9.77
C CYS A 297 7.87 12.14 -9.74
N PHE A 298 8.30 12.57 -8.56
CA PHE A 298 9.56 13.31 -8.41
C PHE A 298 10.77 12.51 -8.84
N ALA A 299 10.80 11.24 -8.46
CA ALA A 299 11.89 10.35 -8.81
C ALA A 299 11.98 10.17 -10.35
N ALA A 300 10.83 10.11 -11.03
CA ALA A 300 10.77 9.95 -12.50
C ALA A 300 11.33 11.16 -13.27
N GLU A 301 11.12 12.37 -12.76
CA GLU A 301 11.59 13.62 -13.37
C GLU A 301 13.11 13.84 -13.19
N ASP A 302 13.73 13.20 -12.19
CA ASP A 302 15.17 13.27 -11.97
C ASP A 302 15.78 11.87 -11.75
N PRO A 303 16.12 11.14 -12.83
CA PRO A 303 16.67 9.80 -12.73
C PRO A 303 18.03 9.75 -12.01
N ARG A 304 18.73 10.88 -11.83
CA ARG A 304 19.97 10.94 -11.03
C ARG A 304 19.69 10.84 -9.54
N THR A 305 18.51 11.30 -9.10
CA THR A 305 18.06 11.15 -7.71
C THR A 305 17.50 9.76 -7.42
N MET A 306 17.04 9.02 -8.43
CA MET A 306 16.57 7.64 -8.28
C MET A 306 17.68 6.66 -7.90
N TRP A 307 18.88 6.84 -8.46
CA TRP A 307 19.95 5.87 -8.39
C TRP A 307 21.23 6.54 -7.89
N VAL A 308 21.81 5.99 -6.82
CA VAL A 308 23.07 6.49 -6.23
C VAL A 308 24.21 6.45 -7.26
N GLU A 309 24.17 5.51 -8.20
CA GLU A 309 25.15 5.39 -9.29
C GLU A 309 25.00 6.46 -10.38
N ALA A 310 23.79 6.94 -10.67
CA ALA A 310 23.57 8.00 -11.64
C ALA A 310 24.04 9.37 -11.13
N ALA A 311 23.99 9.58 -9.81
CA ALA A 311 24.59 10.75 -9.14
C ALA A 311 26.14 10.72 -9.19
N ALA A 312 26.75 9.53 -9.04
CA ALA A 312 28.20 9.36 -9.06
C ALA A 312 28.82 9.51 -10.47
N VAL A 313 28.10 9.12 -11.53
CA VAL A 313 28.55 9.33 -12.92
C VAL A 313 28.49 10.81 -13.30
N GLY A 314 27.47 11.55 -12.87
CA GLY A 314 27.35 12.99 -13.12
C GLY A 314 28.41 13.85 -12.44
N GLN A 315 29.03 13.37 -11.36
CA GLN A 315 30.15 14.03 -10.67
C GLN A 315 31.52 13.73 -11.29
N ARG A 316 31.62 12.71 -12.17
CA ARG A 316 32.87 12.40 -12.90
C ARG A 316 32.93 13.03 -14.29
N SER A 317 31.81 13.60 -14.74
CA SER A 317 31.67 14.25 -16.05
C SER A 317 31.49 15.77 -15.95
N ALA A 318 31.69 16.35 -14.75
CA ALA A 318 31.70 17.79 -14.47
C ALA A 318 33.07 18.13 -13.87
#